data_AF-A0A3C0FYI2-F1
#
_entry.id   AF-A0A3C0FYI2-F1
#
_cell.length_a   1.000
_cell.length_b   1.000
_cell.length_c   1.000
_cell.angle_alpha   90.00
_cell.angle_beta   90.00
_cell.angle_gamma   90.00
#
_symmetry.space_group_name_H-M   'P 1'
#
loop_
_entity.id
_entity.type
_entity.pdbx_description
1 polymer ?
#
loop_
_entity_poly.entity_id
_entity_poly.type
_entity_poly.pdbx_seq_one_letter_code
_entity_poly.pdbx_strand_id
1 'polypeptide(L)'
;MAEIEKKYSDYQTSECDTLVTEEPIDERLCPTCQINPDWKLPASHWSAIQEAYLNESVCEYHVRVYERDIIINRARLLPNFDLDNEIKSLGVERILVDLDKPLNEGTKQQLMNAVFVVDTFEGYPPSELGLAYLVGVPAFNMDQILPNDSEDAEPSAIEEGSGGEIIVELSGFNRKLRQLRLALGTYSG
;
A
#
# COMPACT_ATOMS: atom_id res chain seq x y z
N MET A 1 2.08 -27.87 -78.19
CA MET A 1 0.93 -27.08 -77.67
C MET A 1 0.42 -27.82 -76.45
N ALA A 2 0.44 -27.33 -75.21
CA ALA A 2 0.95 -26.09 -74.64
C ALA A 2 1.33 -26.43 -73.19
N GLU A 3 2.61 -26.35 -72.84
CA GLU A 3 3.03 -26.35 -71.44
C GLU A 3 2.91 -24.90 -70.97
N ILE A 4 1.79 -24.59 -70.34
CA ILE A 4 1.59 -23.29 -69.69
C ILE A 4 2.23 -23.42 -68.31
N GLU A 5 3.43 -22.88 -68.17
CA GLU A 5 4.07 -22.60 -66.89
C GLU A 5 3.08 -21.82 -66.01
N LYS A 6 2.49 -22.50 -65.02
CA LYS A 6 1.77 -21.80 -63.95
C LYS A 6 2.81 -21.14 -63.08
N LYS A 7 3.08 -19.86 -63.36
CA LYS A 7 3.67 -18.94 -62.39
C LYS A 7 2.79 -18.96 -61.14
N TYR A 8 3.21 -19.71 -60.13
CA TYR A 8 2.68 -19.54 -58.79
C TYR A 8 3.16 -18.16 -58.33
N SER A 9 2.19 -17.29 -58.09
CA SER A 9 2.41 -15.96 -57.54
C SER A 9 3.09 -16.11 -56.17
N ASP A 10 4.27 -15.51 -56.02
CA ASP A 10 5.06 -15.40 -54.79
C ASP A 10 4.34 -14.57 -53.71
N TYR A 11 3.17 -15.01 -53.25
CA TYR A 11 2.46 -14.42 -52.11
C TYR A 11 2.55 -15.26 -50.84
N GLN A 12 3.64 -16.00 -50.66
CA GLN A 12 3.94 -16.65 -49.39
C GLN A 12 5.44 -16.64 -49.11
N THR A 13 6.06 -15.44 -49.12
CA THR A 13 7.10 -15.20 -48.12
C THR A 13 6.39 -15.19 -46.77
N SER A 14 6.42 -16.35 -46.12
CA SER A 14 6.19 -16.48 -44.70
C SER A 14 7.26 -15.68 -43.96
N GLU A 15 7.11 -14.36 -43.94
CA GLU A 15 7.54 -13.58 -42.80
C GLU A 15 6.60 -14.03 -41.68
N CYS A 16 7.01 -15.10 -40.99
CA CYS A 16 6.66 -15.24 -39.59
C CYS A 16 7.25 -14.01 -38.93
N ASP A 17 6.51 -12.88 -38.97
CA ASP A 17 6.69 -11.82 -38.00
C ASP A 17 6.70 -12.55 -36.68
N THR A 18 7.88 -12.52 -36.07
CA THR A 18 8.16 -13.11 -34.79
C THR A 18 6.95 -12.82 -33.92
N LEU A 19 6.24 -13.86 -33.52
CA LEU A 19 5.43 -13.78 -32.32
C LEU A 19 6.41 -13.27 -31.28
N VAL A 20 6.38 -11.96 -31.04
CA VAL A 20 6.93 -11.36 -29.85
C VAL A 20 6.22 -12.17 -28.80
N THR A 21 6.99 -13.08 -28.22
CA THR A 21 6.53 -13.78 -27.04
C THR A 21 6.57 -12.64 -26.05
N GLU A 22 5.47 -11.89 -25.96
CA GLU A 22 5.20 -11.09 -24.79
C GLU A 22 5.31 -12.14 -23.69
N GLU A 23 6.44 -12.10 -22.99
CA GLU A 23 6.59 -12.87 -21.77
C GLU A 23 5.31 -12.57 -21.01
N PRO A 24 4.54 -13.59 -20.60
CA PRO A 24 3.40 -13.29 -19.75
C PRO A 24 4.00 -12.49 -18.61
N ILE A 25 3.53 -11.25 -18.43
CA ILE A 25 3.78 -10.47 -17.23
C ILE A 25 3.09 -11.25 -16.12
N ASP A 26 3.70 -12.36 -15.69
CA ASP A 26 3.35 -13.12 -14.51
C ASP A 26 4.09 -12.47 -13.34
N GLU A 27 4.02 -11.13 -13.28
CA GLU A 27 4.09 -10.40 -12.02
C GLU A 27 2.79 -10.70 -11.28
N ARG A 28 2.63 -11.95 -10.84
CA ARG A 28 1.94 -12.16 -9.58
C ARG A 28 2.73 -11.33 -8.59
N LEU A 29 2.26 -10.11 -8.32
CA LEU A 29 2.64 -9.33 -7.15
C LEU A 29 2.46 -10.28 -5.98
N CYS A 30 3.56 -10.92 -5.59
CA CYS A 30 3.55 -11.80 -4.44
C CYS A 30 3.10 -10.94 -3.27
N PRO A 31 2.18 -11.40 -2.42
CA PRO A 31 1.85 -10.65 -1.23
C PRO A 31 3.17 -10.38 -0.49
N THR A 32 3.51 -9.10 -0.37
CA THR A 32 4.80 -8.63 0.17
C THR A 32 4.97 -9.02 1.64
N CYS A 33 3.86 -9.32 2.30
CA CYS A 33 3.78 -9.87 3.64
C CYS A 33 2.91 -11.14 3.65
N GLN A 34 3.35 -12.14 4.42
CA GLN A 34 2.55 -13.32 4.77
C GLN A 34 2.00 -13.17 6.18
N ILE A 35 0.71 -13.47 6.37
CA ILE A 35 0.08 -13.34 7.68
C ILE A 35 0.74 -14.29 8.68
N ASN A 36 1.34 -13.71 9.72
CA ASN A 36 1.94 -14.45 10.83
C ASN A 36 0.96 -14.48 12.03
N PRO A 37 0.31 -15.63 12.30
CA PRO A 37 -0.65 -15.75 13.40
C PRO A 37 0.00 -15.65 14.79
N ASP A 38 1.29 -15.93 14.89
CA ASP A 38 2.06 -15.93 16.15
C ASP A 38 2.69 -14.57 16.45
N TRP A 39 2.49 -13.58 15.57
CA TRP A 39 3.01 -12.24 15.75
C TRP A 39 2.49 -11.60 17.03
N LYS A 40 3.40 -10.95 17.75
CA LYS A 40 3.11 -10.24 18.99
C LYS A 40 3.54 -8.79 18.85
N LEU A 41 2.72 -7.92 19.42
CA LEU A 41 3.02 -6.51 19.49
C LEU A 41 4.37 -6.30 20.21
N PRO A 42 5.27 -5.46 19.70
CA PRO A 42 6.60 -5.26 20.30
C PRO A 42 6.56 -4.49 21.64
N ALA A 43 5.39 -3.91 21.99
CA ALA A 43 5.16 -3.24 23.26
C ALA A 43 3.92 -3.82 23.97
N SER A 44 3.72 -3.41 25.22
CA SER A 44 2.53 -3.79 26.00
C SER A 44 1.22 -3.27 25.40
N HIS A 45 1.28 -2.12 24.72
CA HIS A 45 0.17 -1.52 24.01
C HIS A 45 0.68 -0.72 22.81
N TRP A 46 -0.12 -0.63 21.75
CA TRP A 46 0.31 0.02 20.50
C TRP A 46 0.59 1.51 20.72
N SER A 47 -0.12 2.11 21.68
CA SER A 47 0.07 3.50 22.06
C SER A 47 1.42 3.78 22.74
N ALA A 48 2.23 2.76 23.05
CA ALA A 48 3.60 2.94 23.56
C ALA A 48 4.65 2.93 22.44
N ILE A 49 4.29 2.50 21.22
CA ILE A 49 5.20 2.42 20.09
C ILE A 49 5.19 3.78 19.38
N GLN A 50 6.37 4.34 19.18
CA GLN A 50 6.53 5.65 18.56
C GLN A 50 6.73 5.56 17.04
N GLU A 51 7.54 4.62 16.60
CA GLU A 51 7.91 4.39 15.20
C GLU A 51 6.86 3.54 14.48
N ALA A 52 6.79 3.68 13.16
CA ALA A 52 5.99 2.80 12.31
C ALA A 52 6.49 1.36 12.40
N TYR A 53 5.57 0.40 12.46
CA TYR A 53 5.89 -1.02 12.53
C TYR A 53 4.96 -1.86 11.65
N LEU A 54 5.45 -2.98 11.13
CA LEU A 54 4.64 -3.95 10.40
C LEU A 54 3.90 -4.86 11.38
N ASN A 55 2.57 -4.83 11.34
CA ASN A 55 1.73 -5.83 11.98
C ASN A 55 1.57 -7.04 11.07
N GLU A 56 2.46 -8.02 11.22
CA GLU A 56 2.48 -9.23 10.38
C GLU A 56 1.21 -10.07 10.54
N SER A 57 0.43 -9.89 11.62
CA SER A 57 -0.82 -10.64 11.81
C SER A 57 -1.95 -10.21 10.87
N VAL A 58 -1.83 -9.02 10.27
CA VAL A 58 -2.79 -8.46 9.31
C VAL A 58 -2.14 -7.90 8.04
N CYS A 59 -0.80 -7.89 7.99
CA CYS A 59 -0.01 -7.31 6.90
C CYS A 59 -0.33 -5.83 6.66
N GLU A 60 -0.23 -5.04 7.73
CA GLU A 60 -0.50 -3.60 7.72
C GLU A 60 0.62 -2.88 8.49
N TYR A 61 1.14 -1.80 7.92
CA TYR A 61 2.01 -0.87 8.63
C TYR A 61 1.17 0.02 9.52
N HIS A 62 1.53 0.07 10.80
CA HIS A 62 0.81 0.79 11.83
C HIS A 62 1.70 1.89 12.41
N VAL A 63 1.10 3.07 12.66
CA VAL A 63 1.78 4.17 13.34
C VAL A 63 0.81 4.89 14.29
N ARG A 64 1.35 5.45 15.37
CA ARG A 64 0.59 6.25 16.33
C ARG A 64 0.62 7.72 15.94
N VAL A 65 -0.55 8.37 15.96
CA VAL A 65 -0.72 9.81 15.75
C VAL A 65 -1.46 10.42 16.95
N TYR A 66 -0.95 11.51 17.52
CA TYR A 66 -1.67 12.24 18.56
C TYR A 66 -2.49 13.39 17.98
N GLU A 67 -3.65 13.64 18.58
CA GLU A 67 -4.50 14.78 18.24
C GLU A 67 -3.75 16.12 18.34
N ARG A 68 -2.91 16.29 19.38
CA ARG A 68 -2.11 17.50 19.56
C ARG A 68 -1.11 17.74 18.42
N ASP A 69 -0.57 16.68 17.81
CA ASP A 69 0.35 16.82 16.68
C ASP A 69 -0.38 17.45 15.47
N ILE A 70 -1.64 17.10 15.28
CA ILE A 70 -2.49 17.65 14.22
C ILE A 70 -2.84 19.11 14.52
N ILE A 71 -3.19 19.40 15.77
CA ILE A 71 -3.57 20.77 16.18
C ILE A 71 -2.40 21.73 16.01
N ILE A 72 -1.18 21.31 16.39
CA ILE A 72 0.03 22.12 16.27
C ILE A 72 0.40 22.31 14.79
N ASN A 73 0.35 21.25 13.99
CA ASN A 73 0.87 21.27 12.63
C ASN A 73 -0.12 21.83 11.59
N ARG A 74 -1.44 21.66 11.81
CA ARG A 74 -2.44 21.83 10.73
C ARG A 74 -3.72 22.61 11.12
N ALA A 75 -4.14 22.61 12.39
CA ALA A 75 -5.43 23.19 12.78
C ALA A 75 -5.50 24.73 12.85
N ARG A 76 -4.39 25.46 12.68
CA ARG A 76 -4.41 26.94 12.79
C ARG A 76 -4.92 27.69 11.55
N LEU A 77 -5.12 27.03 10.40
CA LEU A 77 -5.21 27.75 9.12
C LEU A 77 -6.41 27.42 8.21
N LEU A 78 -7.28 26.45 8.52
CA LEU A 78 -8.26 25.98 7.52
C LEU A 78 -9.73 26.07 7.98
N PRO A 79 -10.62 26.73 7.20
CA PRO A 79 -12.05 26.84 7.50
C PRO A 79 -12.85 25.54 7.27
N ASN A 80 -12.26 24.52 6.63
CA ASN A 80 -12.86 23.19 6.39
C ASN A 80 -11.97 22.09 6.98
N PHE A 81 -11.75 22.15 8.30
CA PHE A 81 -10.91 21.18 8.99
C PHE A 81 -11.62 19.81 9.08
N ASP A 82 -11.10 18.82 8.35
CA ASP A 82 -11.55 17.43 8.42
C ASP A 82 -10.53 16.60 9.21
N LEU A 83 -10.82 16.40 10.49
CA LEU A 83 -9.92 15.72 11.43
C LEU A 83 -9.50 14.32 10.95
N ASP A 84 -10.40 13.54 10.34
CA ASP A 84 -10.09 12.17 9.92
C ASP A 84 -9.07 12.14 8.78
N ASN A 85 -9.25 13.02 7.79
CA ASN A 85 -8.30 13.16 6.69
C ASN A 85 -6.94 13.70 7.17
N GLU A 86 -6.94 14.58 8.16
CA GLU A 86 -5.69 15.09 8.75
C GLU A 86 -4.94 14.01 9.57
N ILE A 87 -5.67 13.18 10.34
CA ILE A 87 -5.10 12.03 11.05
C ILE A 87 -4.44 11.07 10.05
N LYS A 88 -5.18 10.70 9.00
CA LYS A 88 -4.71 9.79 7.95
C LYS A 88 -3.47 10.34 7.25
N SER A 89 -3.54 11.59 6.83
CA SER A 89 -2.46 12.26 6.11
C SER A 89 -1.19 12.39 6.94
N LEU A 90 -1.30 12.73 8.23
CA LEU A 90 -0.15 12.75 9.13
C LEU A 90 0.40 11.33 9.40
N GLY A 91 -0.47 10.33 9.50
CA GLY A 91 -0.08 8.93 9.64
C GLY A 91 0.70 8.41 8.43
N VAL A 92 0.23 8.69 7.21
CA VAL A 92 0.95 8.34 5.96
C VAL A 92 2.32 9.00 5.92
N GLU A 93 2.41 10.29 6.21
CA GLU A 93 3.70 11.01 6.22
C GLU A 93 4.68 10.38 7.22
N ARG A 94 4.23 10.01 8.42
CA ARG A 94 5.09 9.34 9.40
C ARG A 94 5.57 7.98 8.93
N ILE A 95 4.68 7.15 8.37
CA ILE A 95 5.06 5.83 7.86
C ILE A 95 6.10 5.96 6.74
N LEU A 96 5.91 6.92 5.82
CA LEU A 96 6.86 7.17 4.73
C LEU A 96 8.23 7.59 5.28
N VAL A 97 8.26 8.51 6.25
CA VAL A 97 9.51 8.99 6.86
C VAL A 97 10.23 7.87 7.63
N ASP A 98 9.51 7.12 8.48
CA ASP A 98 10.10 6.07 9.30
C ASP A 98 10.66 4.90 8.46
N LEU A 99 10.08 4.65 7.28
CA LEU A 99 10.51 3.59 6.35
C LEU A 99 11.42 4.10 5.22
N ASP A 100 11.89 5.34 5.30
CA ASP A 100 12.75 6.01 4.31
C ASP A 100 12.22 5.92 2.86
N LYS A 101 10.93 6.24 2.73
CA LYS A 101 10.20 6.28 1.46
C LYS A 101 10.10 7.73 0.96
N PRO A 102 9.97 7.94 -0.36
CA PRO A 102 9.88 9.27 -0.93
C PRO A 102 8.60 9.99 -0.48
N LEU A 103 8.77 11.22 0.03
CA LEU A 103 7.70 12.09 0.53
C LEU A 103 7.30 13.11 -0.55
N ASN A 104 6.56 12.64 -1.54
CA ASN A 104 6.07 13.40 -2.68
C ASN A 104 4.54 13.30 -2.78
N GLU A 105 3.90 14.26 -3.44
CA GLU A 105 2.43 14.36 -3.45
C GLU A 105 1.78 13.13 -4.11
N GLY A 106 2.44 12.53 -5.11
CA GLY A 106 1.98 11.30 -5.76
C GLY A 106 1.91 10.10 -4.81
N THR A 107 3.01 9.81 -4.09
CA THR A 107 3.06 8.67 -3.15
C THR A 107 2.12 8.87 -1.98
N LYS A 108 2.03 10.11 -1.48
CA LYS A 108 1.06 10.47 -0.46
C LYS A 108 -0.37 10.22 -0.95
N GLN A 109 -0.72 10.68 -2.14
CA GLN A 109 -2.08 10.52 -2.68
C GLN A 109 -2.43 9.05 -2.96
N GLN A 110 -1.46 8.25 -3.42
CA GLN A 110 -1.62 6.80 -3.59
C GLN A 110 -1.97 6.12 -2.26
N LEU A 111 -1.23 6.42 -1.18
CA LEU A 111 -1.46 5.84 0.14
C LEU A 111 -2.71 6.38 0.83
N MET A 112 -3.11 7.63 0.56
CA MET A 112 -4.31 8.25 1.12
C MET A 112 -5.60 7.51 0.76
N ASN A 113 -5.63 6.79 -0.37
CA ASN A 113 -6.79 5.97 -0.74
C ASN A 113 -6.86 4.64 0.03
N ALA A 114 -5.72 4.14 0.53
CA ALA A 114 -5.62 2.86 1.22
C ALA A 114 -5.57 2.99 2.75
N VAL A 115 -5.26 4.17 3.27
CA VAL A 115 -5.08 4.42 4.72
C VAL A 115 -6.40 4.43 5.48
N PHE A 116 -6.36 3.94 6.72
CA PHE A 116 -7.51 3.96 7.62
C PHE A 116 -7.09 4.08 9.08
N VAL A 117 -8.03 4.52 9.93
CA VAL A 117 -7.88 4.51 11.39
C VAL A 117 -8.28 3.14 11.91
N VAL A 118 -7.35 2.47 12.60
CA VAL A 118 -7.50 1.11 13.12
C VAL A 118 -8.21 1.09 14.47
N ASP A 119 -7.78 2.00 15.35
CA ASP A 119 -8.16 2.08 16.76
C ASP A 119 -7.90 3.49 17.31
N THR A 120 -8.56 3.82 18.43
CA THR A 120 -8.37 5.08 19.15
C THR A 120 -8.19 4.82 20.64
N PHE A 121 -7.30 5.57 21.28
CA PHE A 121 -6.97 5.39 22.68
C PHE A 121 -6.87 6.72 23.40
N GLU A 122 -7.62 6.84 24.49
CA GLU A 122 -7.48 7.91 25.47
C GLU A 122 -6.69 7.34 26.66
N GLY A 123 -5.45 7.82 26.86
CA GLY A 123 -4.67 7.43 28.02
C GLY A 123 -5.35 7.88 29.32
N TYR A 124 -5.26 7.08 30.38
CA TYR A 124 -5.65 7.50 31.72
C TYR A 124 -4.41 7.65 32.62
N PRO A 125 -4.17 8.82 33.25
CA PRO A 125 -4.91 10.07 33.09
C PRO A 125 -4.74 10.65 31.67
N PRO A 126 -5.67 11.51 31.21
CA PRO A 126 -5.60 12.12 29.88
C PRO A 126 -4.23 12.77 29.72
N SER A 127 -3.44 12.22 28.80
CA SER A 127 -2.13 12.79 28.51
C SER A 127 -2.32 14.19 27.93
N GLU A 128 -1.41 15.12 28.21
CA GLU A 128 -1.43 16.46 27.58
C GLU A 128 -1.35 16.42 26.04
N LEU A 129 -1.13 15.24 25.46
CA LEU A 129 -1.04 14.98 24.02
C LEU A 129 -2.42 14.69 23.39
N GLY A 130 -3.48 14.52 24.20
CA GLY A 130 -4.84 14.27 23.74
C GLY A 130 -5.10 12.81 23.35
N LEU A 131 -6.08 12.59 22.45
CA LEU A 131 -6.39 11.27 21.91
C LEU A 131 -5.25 10.75 21.03
N ALA A 132 -4.93 9.47 21.18
CA ALA A 132 -4.04 8.75 20.27
C ALA A 132 -4.87 7.97 19.25
N TYR A 133 -4.46 8.05 17.98
CA TYR A 133 -5.04 7.31 16.87
C TYR A 133 -4.01 6.31 16.36
N LEU A 134 -4.44 5.07 16.14
CA LEU A 134 -3.66 4.07 15.43
C LEU A 134 -4.04 4.15 13.95
N VAL A 135 -3.10 4.56 13.11
CA VAL A 135 -3.29 4.64 11.65
C VAL A 135 -2.65 3.43 11.00
N GLY A 136 -3.34 2.83 10.03
CA GLY A 136 -2.90 1.64 9.32
C GLY A 136 -2.88 1.84 7.81
N VAL A 137 -1.85 1.32 7.16
CA VAL A 137 -1.70 1.24 5.70
C VAL A 137 -1.42 -0.22 5.32
N PRO A 138 -2.14 -0.81 4.36
CA PRO A 138 -1.86 -2.17 3.91
C PRO A 138 -0.43 -2.30 3.36
N ALA A 139 0.28 -3.36 3.75
CA ALA A 139 1.66 -3.60 3.30
C ALA A 139 1.76 -3.68 1.78
N PHE A 140 0.75 -4.26 1.13
CA PHE A 140 0.68 -4.34 -0.34
C PHE A 140 0.79 -2.98 -1.03
N ASN A 141 0.17 -1.92 -0.49
CA ASN A 141 0.24 -0.58 -1.06
C ASN A 141 1.58 0.11 -0.73
N MET A 142 2.11 -0.13 0.47
CA MET A 142 3.34 0.51 0.94
C MET A 142 4.60 -0.11 0.30
N ASP A 143 4.63 -1.43 0.15
CA ASP A 143 5.81 -2.14 -0.35
C ASP A 143 6.00 -1.99 -1.86
N GLN A 144 5.00 -1.47 -2.58
CA GLN A 144 5.13 -1.06 -3.99
C GLN A 144 5.97 0.21 -4.16
N ILE A 145 6.12 1.02 -3.11
CA ILE A 145 6.90 2.26 -3.15
C ILE A 145 8.34 1.93 -2.78
N LEU A 146 9.29 2.19 -3.66
CA LEU A 146 10.71 1.96 -3.39
C LEU A 146 11.27 3.00 -2.39
N PRO A 147 12.24 2.62 -1.54
CA PRO A 147 12.92 3.57 -0.65
C PRO A 147 13.80 4.55 -1.43
N ASN A 148 14.14 5.70 -0.82
CA ASN A 148 14.92 6.76 -1.48
C ASN A 148 16.29 6.29 -1.97
N ASP A 149 16.91 5.35 -1.25
CA ASP A 149 18.25 4.84 -1.52
C ASP A 149 18.28 3.59 -2.43
N SER A 150 17.17 3.19 -3.07
CA SER A 150 17.20 2.03 -3.96
C SER A 150 18.05 2.27 -5.20
N GLU A 151 18.90 1.30 -5.57
CA GLU A 151 19.74 1.37 -6.80
C GLU A 151 18.89 1.48 -8.09
N ASP A 152 17.62 1.08 -8.01
CA ASP A 152 16.60 1.21 -9.06
C ASP A 152 15.73 2.48 -8.91
N ALA A 153 16.13 3.44 -8.06
CA ALA A 153 15.46 4.73 -7.96
C ALA A 153 15.77 5.55 -9.23
N GLU A 154 14.99 5.31 -10.27
CA GLU A 154 14.92 6.16 -11.46
C GLU A 154 14.82 7.63 -11.01
N PRO A 155 15.67 8.53 -11.53
CA PRO A 155 15.72 9.92 -11.09
C PRO A 155 14.49 10.69 -11.57
N SER A 156 13.36 10.55 -10.87
CA SER A 156 12.17 11.42 -10.99
C SER A 156 11.81 11.85 -12.42
N ALA A 157 11.90 10.93 -13.37
CA ALA A 157 11.19 11.05 -14.62
C ALA A 157 9.85 10.35 -14.37
N ILE A 158 8.77 11.12 -14.40
CA ILE A 158 7.43 10.55 -14.51
C ILE A 158 7.41 9.87 -15.88
N GLU A 159 7.78 8.59 -15.92
CA GLU A 159 7.24 7.73 -16.94
C GLU A 159 5.81 7.43 -16.51
N GLU A 160 4.84 7.93 -17.28
CA GLU A 160 3.52 7.31 -17.39
C GLU A 160 3.73 5.89 -17.92
N GLY A 161 4.27 5.02 -17.07
CA GLY A 161 4.44 3.62 -17.31
C GLY A 161 3.06 3.00 -17.34
N SER A 162 2.66 2.55 -18.52
CA SER A 162 1.51 1.68 -18.79
C SER A 162 1.71 0.30 -18.14
N GLY A 163 1.94 0.26 -16.83
CA GLY A 163 1.86 -0.93 -15.98
C GLY A 163 0.69 -0.71 -15.04
N GLY A 164 -0.31 -1.59 -15.09
CA GLY A 164 -1.55 -1.43 -14.33
C GLY A 164 -1.30 -1.39 -12.83
N GLU A 165 -1.23 -0.19 -12.26
CA GLU A 165 -1.15 0.04 -10.82
C GLU A 165 -2.49 -0.40 -10.20
N ILE A 166 -2.56 -1.63 -9.69
CA ILE A 166 -3.76 -2.14 -9.02
C ILE A 166 -3.79 -1.56 -7.61
N ILE A 167 -4.40 -0.38 -7.49
CA ILE A 167 -4.78 0.19 -6.20
C ILE A 167 -6.00 -0.60 -5.70
N VAL A 168 -5.78 -1.54 -4.78
CA VAL A 168 -6.90 -2.23 -4.14
C VAL A 168 -7.35 -1.43 -2.93
N GLU A 169 -8.54 -0.83 -3.00
CA GLU A 169 -9.22 -0.24 -1.85
C GLU A 169 -9.65 -1.34 -0.87
N LEU A 170 -8.73 -1.77 -0.01
CA LEU A 170 -8.95 -2.85 0.96
C LEU A 170 -9.17 -2.34 2.39
N SER A 171 -9.64 -1.11 2.58
CA SER A 171 -9.79 -0.51 3.92
C SER A 171 -10.53 -1.47 4.87
N GLY A 172 -9.78 -2.08 5.80
CA GLY A 172 -10.28 -3.09 6.74
C GLY A 172 -10.77 -4.42 6.15
N PHE A 173 -10.58 -4.72 4.85
CA PHE A 173 -11.00 -5.97 4.22
C PHE A 173 -10.21 -7.17 4.75
N ASN A 174 -8.88 -7.06 4.88
CA ASN A 174 -8.06 -8.13 5.45
C ASN A 174 -8.43 -8.43 6.90
N ARG A 175 -8.74 -7.39 7.69
CA ARG A 175 -9.27 -7.53 9.04
C ARG A 175 -10.62 -8.24 9.07
N LYS A 176 -11.57 -7.85 8.20
CA LYS A 176 -12.89 -8.51 8.06
C LYS A 176 -12.76 -9.96 7.59
N LEU A 177 -11.87 -10.24 6.63
CA LEU A 177 -11.58 -11.60 6.17
C LEU A 177 -10.95 -12.45 7.27
N ARG A 178 -10.01 -11.89 8.04
CA ARG A 178 -9.42 -12.60 9.19
C ARG A 178 -10.47 -12.88 10.25
N GLN A 179 -11.31 -11.90 10.60
CA GLN A 179 -12.44 -12.09 11.52
C GLN A 179 -13.40 -13.17 11.03
N LEU A 180 -13.70 -13.20 9.73
CA LEU A 180 -14.58 -14.18 9.12
C LEU A 180 -13.94 -15.58 9.08
N ARG A 181 -12.64 -15.69 8.78
CA ARG A 181 -11.89 -16.96 8.87
C ARG A 181 -11.82 -17.49 10.30
N LEU A 182 -11.58 -16.61 11.28
CA LEU A 182 -11.61 -16.96 12.70
C LEU A 182 -13.01 -17.44 13.11
N ALA A 183 -14.07 -16.72 12.71
CA ALA A 183 -15.44 -17.12 12.98
C ALA A 183 -15.78 -18.47 12.34
N LEU A 184 -15.46 -18.69 11.06
CA LEU A 184 -15.71 -19.96 10.39
C LEU A 184 -14.88 -21.12 10.99
N GLY A 185 -13.62 -20.88 11.36
CA GLY A 185 -12.77 -21.85 12.05
C GLY A 185 -13.25 -22.19 13.47
N THR A 186 -13.96 -21.28 14.13
CA THR A 186 -14.61 -21.57 15.42
C THR A 186 -15.90 -22.39 15.31
N TYR A 187 -16.53 -22.45 14.13
CA TYR A 187 -17.73 -23.25 13.88
C TYR A 187 -17.45 -24.57 13.14
N SER A 188 -16.19 -24.89 12.82
CA SER A 188 -15.78 -26.16 12.21
C SER A 188 -15.43 -27.25 13.23
N GLY A 189 -15.90 -27.12 14.48
CA GLY A 189 -15.72 -28.09 15.57
C GLY A 189 -17.04 -28.72 16.00
#